data_AF-A0A173SPP0-F1
#
_entry.id   AF-A0A173SPP0-F1
#
_cell.length_a   1.000
_cell.length_b   1.000
_cell.length_c   1.000
_cell.angle_alpha   90.00
_cell.angle_beta   90.00
_cell.angle_gamma   90.00
#
_symmetry.space_group_name_H-M   'P 1'
#
loop_
_entity.id
_entity.type
_entity.pdbx_description
1 polymer ?
#
loop_
_entity_poly.entity_id
_entity_poly.type
_entity_poly.pdbx_seq_one_letter_code
_entity_poly.pdbx_strand_id
1 'polypeptide(L)'
;MSEIEVKIRDDKAMLYTPYNPEFVKRIKKFSDARWNSGEKCWTIDESNLDAARVIMKEIYGYADNEINEKVTLKIHVKESVSKKHGDVILFGKILSHATGRDSGARSGSDVAYIHGSAYSGGSAKNWESVVSEDSEILLHNVNKNLYEEYLENPQEEYEIEVVTDSIDSAALKQEKELLLKRIKEIDHLLNCGE
;
A
#
# COMPACT_ATOMS: atom_id res chain seq x y z
N MET A 1 5.90 7.10 -6.21
CA MET A 1 6.78 5.92 -6.15
C MET A 1 6.07 4.91 -5.28
N SER A 2 5.55 3.84 -5.87
CA SER A 2 4.59 2.92 -5.24
C SER A 2 5.17 1.53 -4.94
N GLU A 3 6.44 1.28 -5.28
CA GLU A 3 7.04 -0.05 -5.13
C GLU A 3 8.33 0.02 -4.32
N ILE A 4 8.52 -1.03 -3.52
CA ILE A 4 9.73 -1.24 -2.73
C ILE A 4 10.84 -1.68 -3.69
N GLU A 5 11.99 -1.03 -3.58
CA GLU A 5 13.18 -1.40 -4.34
C GLU A 5 14.38 -1.38 -3.40
N VAL A 6 15.30 -2.33 -3.58
CA VAL A 6 16.59 -2.34 -2.90
C VAL A 6 17.70 -2.32 -3.94
N LYS A 7 18.68 -1.44 -3.73
CA LYS A 7 19.91 -1.37 -4.55
C LYS A 7 21.13 -1.53 -3.67
N ILE A 8 22.05 -2.41 -4.06
CA ILE A 8 23.32 -2.60 -3.35
C ILE A 8 24.41 -1.77 -4.06
N ARG A 9 25.13 -0.94 -3.30
CA ARG A 9 26.26 -0.13 -3.76
C ARG A 9 27.28 0.02 -2.63
N ASP A 10 28.55 -0.24 -2.90
CA ASP A 10 29.66 -0.02 -1.95
C ASP A 10 29.38 -0.59 -0.55
N ASP A 11 29.01 -1.88 -0.48
CA ASP A 11 28.65 -2.63 0.74
C ASP A 11 27.44 -2.06 1.52
N LYS A 12 26.66 -1.19 0.88
CA LYS A 12 25.44 -0.60 1.45
C LYS A 12 24.20 -0.99 0.65
N ALA A 13 23.13 -1.30 1.38
CA ALA A 13 21.81 -1.45 0.82
C ALA A 13 21.03 -0.13 0.90
N MET A 14 20.55 0.32 -0.25
CA MET A 14 19.69 1.49 -0.42
C MET A 14 18.23 1.01 -0.53
N LEU A 15 17.41 1.38 0.44
CA LEU A 15 16.02 0.94 0.60
C LEU A 15 15.07 2.06 0.15
N TYR A 16 14.41 1.86 -0.98
CA TYR A 16 13.39 2.75 -1.50
C TYR A 16 12.03 2.17 -1.08
N THR A 17 11.35 2.83 -0.15
CA THR A 17 10.03 2.39 0.33
C THR A 17 9.05 3.56 0.31
N PRO A 18 7.74 3.30 0.20
CA PRO A 18 6.73 4.29 0.57
C PRO A 18 6.98 4.82 1.99
N TYR A 19 6.54 6.04 2.26
CA TYR A 19 6.63 6.56 3.62
C TYR A 19 5.66 5.82 4.53
N ASN A 20 6.19 5.23 5.60
CA ASN A 20 5.42 4.68 6.70
C ASN A 20 6.11 5.03 8.02
N PRO A 21 5.43 5.69 8.98
CA PRO A 21 6.05 6.15 10.23
C PRO A 21 6.53 4.98 11.10
N GLU A 22 5.87 3.83 11.06
CA GLU A 22 6.32 2.63 11.79
C GLU A 22 7.59 2.04 11.16
N PHE A 23 7.69 2.05 9.82
CA PHE A 23 8.91 1.63 9.13
C PHE A 23 10.08 2.55 9.50
N VAL A 24 9.86 3.86 9.43
CA VAL A 24 10.85 4.88 9.81
C VAL A 24 11.29 4.69 11.27
N LYS A 25 10.36 4.40 12.17
CA LYS A 25 10.67 4.14 13.58
C LYS A 25 11.49 2.87 13.78
N ARG A 26 11.20 1.79 13.07
CA ARG A 26 11.94 0.52 13.17
C ARG A 26 13.32 0.61 12.51
N ILE A 27 13.42 1.16 11.30
CA ILE A 27 14.71 1.26 10.59
C ILE A 27 15.70 2.18 11.33
N LYS A 28 15.22 3.24 11.99
CA LYS A 28 16.06 4.11 12.83
C LYS A 28 16.71 3.42 14.03
N LYS A 29 16.30 2.19 14.37
CA LYS A 29 16.95 1.39 15.43
C LYS A 29 18.25 0.75 14.96
N PHE A 30 18.49 0.68 13.66
CA PHE A 30 19.72 0.17 13.10
C PHE A 30 20.79 1.27 13.27
N SER A 31 21.94 0.94 13.84
CA SER A 31 22.98 1.92 14.19
C SER A 31 23.57 2.63 12.97
N ASP A 32 23.59 1.92 11.85
CA ASP A 32 24.08 2.28 10.52
C ASP A 32 23.03 2.92 9.61
N ALA A 33 21.74 2.86 9.97
CA ALA A 33 20.68 3.43 9.14
C ALA A 33 20.78 4.95 9.00
N ARG A 34 20.81 5.45 7.77
CA ARG A 34 20.81 6.88 7.44
C ARG A 34 19.78 7.19 6.36
N TRP A 35 19.13 8.34 6.47
CA TRP A 35 18.29 8.85 5.38
C TRP A 35 19.18 9.55 4.35
N ASN A 36 19.13 9.10 3.10
CA ASN A 36 19.76 9.77 1.97
C ASN A 36 18.70 10.67 1.31
N SER A 37 18.80 11.98 1.55
CA SER A 37 17.85 12.97 1.00
C SER A 37 17.98 13.18 -0.51
N GLY A 38 19.16 12.94 -1.08
CA GLY A 38 19.40 13.08 -2.52
C GLY A 38 18.69 11.99 -3.32
N GLU A 39 18.81 10.75 -2.85
CA GLU A 39 18.21 9.56 -3.48
C GLU A 39 16.80 9.25 -2.94
N LYS A 40 16.38 9.93 -1.86
CA LYS A 40 15.10 9.74 -1.16
C LYS A 40 14.90 8.28 -0.69
N CYS A 41 15.95 7.71 -0.09
CA CYS A 41 15.95 6.34 0.39
C CYS A 41 16.63 6.22 1.75
N TRP A 42 16.39 5.11 2.45
CA TRP A 42 17.20 4.73 3.61
C TRP A 42 18.46 3.99 3.12
N THR A 43 19.58 4.15 3.81
CA THR A 43 20.82 3.41 3.56
C THR A 43 21.24 2.68 4.82
N ILE A 44 21.56 1.40 4.70
CA ILE A 44 22.09 0.54 5.76
C ILE A 44 23.30 -0.25 5.20
N ASP A 45 24.13 -0.81 6.06
CA ASP A 45 25.12 -1.81 5.69
C ASP A 45 24.41 -3.06 5.15
N GLU A 46 24.96 -3.66 4.10
CA GLU A 46 24.37 -4.82 3.44
C GLU A 46 24.14 -5.99 4.40
N SER A 47 24.99 -6.14 5.42
CA SER A 47 24.86 -7.18 6.44
C SER A 47 23.54 -7.11 7.24
N ASN A 48 22.89 -5.96 7.27
CA ASN A 48 21.61 -5.74 7.96
C ASN A 48 20.40 -5.85 7.01
N LEU A 49 20.60 -6.13 5.73
CA LEU A 49 19.55 -6.14 4.71
C LEU A 49 18.44 -7.16 5.04
N ASP A 50 18.78 -8.37 5.47
CA ASP A 50 17.77 -9.39 5.77
C ASP A 50 16.88 -8.97 6.96
N ALA A 51 17.45 -8.31 7.97
CA ALA A 51 16.68 -7.74 9.07
C ALA A 51 15.75 -6.61 8.58
N ALA A 52 16.20 -5.78 7.64
CA ALA A 52 15.36 -4.75 7.04
C ALA A 52 14.21 -5.36 6.20
N ARG A 53 14.46 -6.47 5.48
CA ARG A 53 13.43 -7.19 4.72
C ARG A 53 12.34 -7.77 5.62
N VAL A 54 12.68 -8.26 6.80
CA VAL A 54 11.68 -8.69 7.80
C VAL A 54 10.77 -7.51 8.17
N ILE A 55 11.33 -6.35 8.47
CA ILE A 55 10.56 -5.14 8.77
C ILE A 55 9.69 -4.71 7.58
N MET A 56 10.20 -4.82 6.35
CA MET A 56 9.42 -4.51 5.14
C MET A 56 8.21 -5.41 5.01
N LYS A 57 8.37 -6.73 5.23
CA LYS A 57 7.26 -7.70 5.17
C LYS A 57 6.18 -7.39 6.21
N GLU A 58 6.58 -7.14 7.45
CA GLU A 58 5.64 -6.83 8.53
C GLU A 58 4.83 -5.55 8.30
N ILE A 59 5.34 -4.61 7.51
CA ILE A 59 4.72 -3.29 7.33
C ILE A 59 4.01 -3.16 5.99
N TYR A 60 4.58 -3.75 4.93
CA TYR A 60 4.12 -3.62 3.56
C TYR A 60 3.60 -4.94 2.98
N GLY A 61 3.79 -6.07 3.66
CA GLY A 61 3.39 -7.41 3.24
C GLY A 61 4.39 -8.13 2.33
N TYR A 62 5.45 -7.45 1.89
CA TYR A 62 6.46 -8.01 0.98
C TYR A 62 7.80 -7.26 1.10
N ALA A 63 8.85 -7.86 0.55
CA ALA A 63 10.16 -7.25 0.35
C ALA A 63 10.53 -7.14 -1.15
N ASP A 64 11.68 -6.55 -1.46
CA ASP A 64 12.18 -6.33 -2.83
C ASP A 64 12.35 -7.62 -3.65
N ASN A 65 12.46 -8.76 -2.98
CA ASN A 65 12.71 -10.07 -3.59
C ASN A 65 11.45 -10.96 -3.65
N GLU A 66 10.26 -10.40 -3.42
CA GLU A 66 9.00 -11.14 -3.37
C GLU A 66 7.97 -10.61 -4.36
N ILE A 67 7.04 -11.48 -4.73
CA ILE A 67 5.91 -11.11 -5.59
C ILE A 67 4.94 -10.27 -4.77
N ASN A 68 4.75 -9.02 -5.17
CA ASN A 68 3.78 -8.12 -4.58
C ASN A 68 2.41 -8.29 -5.24
N GLU A 69 1.67 -9.34 -4.84
CA GLU A 69 0.28 -9.50 -5.26
C GLU A 69 -0.59 -8.44 -4.57
N LYS A 70 -1.38 -7.71 -5.37
CA LYS A 70 -2.17 -6.56 -4.92
C LYS A 70 -3.66 -6.82 -5.10
N VAL A 71 -4.46 -6.34 -4.15
CA VAL A 71 -5.92 -6.37 -4.17
C VAL A 71 -6.49 -4.97 -3.92
N THR A 72 -7.74 -4.77 -4.33
CA THR A 72 -8.53 -3.59 -3.94
C THR A 72 -9.51 -4.01 -2.86
N LEU A 73 -9.61 -3.22 -1.80
CA LEU A 73 -10.48 -3.48 -0.66
C LEU A 73 -11.49 -2.35 -0.50
N LYS A 74 -12.74 -2.69 -0.19
CA LYS A 74 -13.76 -1.76 0.31
C LYS A 74 -13.78 -1.87 1.83
N ILE A 75 -13.56 -0.76 2.50
CA ILE A 75 -13.52 -0.64 3.94
C ILE A 75 -14.74 0.15 4.40
N HIS A 76 -15.48 -0.40 5.34
CA HIS A 76 -16.51 0.29 6.10
C HIS A 76 -15.99 0.52 7.52
N VAL A 77 -15.92 1.79 7.93
CA VAL A 77 -15.43 2.21 9.24
C VAL A 77 -16.60 2.29 10.20
N LYS A 78 -16.72 1.31 11.10
CA LYS A 78 -17.87 1.16 12.02
C LYS A 78 -17.86 2.16 13.16
N GLU A 79 -16.67 2.55 13.62
CA GLU A 79 -16.48 3.51 14.70
C GLU A 79 -15.39 4.49 14.30
N SER A 80 -15.47 5.74 14.77
CA SER A 80 -14.46 6.75 14.45
C SER A 80 -13.07 6.31 14.94
N VAL A 81 -12.09 6.29 14.05
CA VAL A 81 -10.71 5.92 14.40
C VAL A 81 -9.83 7.16 14.39
N SER A 82 -9.04 7.35 15.45
CA SER A 82 -8.12 8.47 15.55
C SER A 82 -6.69 8.10 15.96
N LYS A 83 -5.75 8.95 15.57
CA LYS A 83 -4.35 8.87 15.99
C LYS A 83 -3.84 10.22 16.47
N LYS A 84 -3.44 10.29 17.74
CA LYS A 84 -2.78 11.46 18.33
C LYS A 84 -1.39 11.65 17.73
N HIS A 85 -1.09 12.88 17.30
CA HIS A 85 0.20 13.26 16.72
C HIS A 85 0.73 12.33 15.63
N GLY A 86 -0.17 11.76 14.82
CA GLY A 86 0.21 10.81 13.78
C GLY A 86 -0.92 10.49 12.85
N ASP A 87 -0.64 9.55 11.96
CA ASP A 87 -1.52 9.18 10.86
C ASP A 87 -2.40 8.00 11.26
N VAL A 88 -3.65 7.98 10.78
CA VAL A 88 -4.48 6.78 10.79
C VAL A 88 -4.04 5.94 9.59
N ILE A 89 -3.54 4.73 9.83
CA ILE A 89 -2.95 3.86 8.82
C ILE A 89 -3.63 2.50 8.84
N LEU A 90 -4.00 1.99 7.67
CA LEU A 90 -4.53 0.64 7.47
C LEU A 90 -3.84 0.01 6.25
N PHE A 91 -3.35 -1.22 6.38
CA PHE A 91 -2.56 -1.93 5.34
C PHE A 91 -1.40 -1.11 4.73
N GLY A 92 -0.72 -0.33 5.57
CA GLY A 92 0.36 0.57 5.13
C GLY A 92 -0.10 1.79 4.32
N LYS A 93 -1.41 2.00 4.16
CA LYS A 93 -2.00 3.18 3.49
C LYS A 93 -2.49 4.18 4.53
N ILE A 94 -2.29 5.47 4.24
CA ILE A 94 -2.66 6.57 5.13
C ILE A 94 -4.12 6.94 4.87
N LEU A 95 -5.00 6.64 5.82
CA LEU A 95 -6.42 7.02 5.74
C LEU A 95 -6.62 8.51 6.08
N SER A 96 -5.90 8.99 7.09
CA SER A 96 -5.99 10.37 7.57
C SER A 96 -4.64 10.87 8.05
N HIS A 97 -4.18 11.98 7.46
CA HIS A 97 -2.97 12.70 7.84
C HIS A 97 -3.29 14.16 8.15
N ALA A 98 -3.04 14.57 9.39
CA ALA A 98 -3.10 15.95 9.86
C ALA A 98 -1.72 16.40 10.38
N THR A 99 -1.48 17.71 10.38
CA THR A 99 -0.27 18.31 10.97
C THR A 99 -0.57 19.21 12.17
N GLY A 100 -1.85 19.36 12.51
CA GLY A 100 -2.34 20.18 13.61
C GLY A 100 -3.85 20.09 13.75
N ARG A 101 -4.42 20.67 14.81
CA ARG A 101 -5.87 20.65 15.07
C ARG A 101 -6.69 21.24 13.93
N ASP A 102 -6.19 22.33 13.35
CA ASP A 102 -6.90 23.13 12.34
C ASP A 102 -6.32 22.98 10.93
N SER A 103 -5.47 21.97 10.70
CA SER A 103 -4.88 21.73 9.37
C SER A 103 -5.87 21.10 8.39
N GLY A 104 -6.99 20.57 8.88
CA GLY A 104 -7.74 19.53 8.19
C GLY A 104 -6.93 18.24 8.14
N ALA A 105 -7.47 17.23 7.44
CA ALA A 105 -6.74 16.01 7.15
C ALA A 105 -6.84 15.65 5.67
N ARG A 106 -5.85 14.90 5.18
CA ARG A 106 -5.80 14.39 3.82
C ARG A 106 -5.56 12.89 3.83
N SER A 107 -6.12 12.19 2.87
CA SER A 107 -5.78 10.80 2.62
C SER A 107 -4.46 10.70 1.85
N GLY A 108 -3.79 9.56 2.01
CA GLY A 108 -2.60 9.21 1.23
C GLY A 108 -2.93 8.75 -0.19
N SER A 109 -1.89 8.34 -0.92
CA SER A 109 -2.05 7.67 -2.21
C SER A 109 -2.77 6.34 -2.06
N ASP A 110 -3.50 5.93 -3.10
CA ASP A 110 -4.29 4.68 -3.16
C ASP A 110 -5.49 4.62 -2.19
N VAL A 111 -5.91 5.76 -1.63
CA VAL A 111 -7.05 5.86 -0.72
C VAL A 111 -8.11 6.77 -1.32
N ALA A 112 -9.32 6.25 -1.54
CA ALA A 112 -10.45 6.99 -2.06
C ALA A 112 -11.67 6.89 -1.14
N TYR A 113 -12.17 8.02 -0.65
CA TYR A 113 -13.41 8.07 0.12
C TYR A 113 -14.61 8.07 -0.84
N ILE A 114 -15.50 7.08 -0.71
CA ILE A 114 -16.82 7.05 -1.36
C ILE A 114 -17.80 7.86 -0.50
N HIS A 115 -17.78 7.61 0.81
CA HIS A 115 -18.60 8.27 1.81
C HIS A 115 -17.80 8.56 3.07
N GLY A 116 -18.21 9.57 3.86
CA GLY A 116 -17.50 10.02 5.04
C GLY A 116 -16.31 10.93 4.72
N SER A 117 -15.44 11.16 5.71
CA SER A 117 -14.29 12.05 5.53
C SER A 117 -13.16 11.80 6.53
N ALA A 118 -11.97 12.26 6.16
CA ALA A 118 -10.86 12.45 7.08
C ALA A 118 -10.84 13.89 7.58
N TYR A 119 -10.63 14.10 8.88
CA TYR A 119 -10.50 15.43 9.46
C TYR A 119 -9.48 15.47 10.61
N SER A 120 -9.09 16.68 11.01
CA SER A 120 -8.22 16.90 12.15
C SER A 120 -9.03 17.19 13.41
N GLY A 121 -8.64 16.60 14.54
CA GLY A 121 -9.35 16.68 15.81
C GLY A 121 -8.47 17.12 16.99
N GLY A 122 -9.01 16.93 18.19
CA GLY A 122 -8.31 17.20 19.45
C GLY A 122 -8.10 18.68 19.75
N SER A 123 -6.95 18.99 20.36
CA SER A 123 -6.58 20.34 20.79
C SER A 123 -5.29 20.79 20.10
N ALA A 124 -4.96 22.09 20.16
CA ALA A 124 -3.72 22.60 19.58
C ALA A 124 -2.46 21.86 20.10
N LYS A 125 -2.48 21.42 21.37
CA LYS A 125 -1.38 20.67 21.98
C LYS A 125 -1.46 19.16 21.77
N ASN A 126 -2.66 18.62 21.65
CA ASN A 126 -2.91 17.18 21.48
C ASN A 126 -3.82 16.99 20.27
N TRP A 127 -3.31 17.33 19.10
CA TRP A 127 -4.05 17.19 17.86
C TRP A 127 -4.01 15.73 17.40
N GLU A 128 -5.01 15.36 16.60
CA GLU A 128 -5.14 14.00 16.06
C GLU A 128 -5.63 14.00 14.63
N SER A 129 -5.24 12.98 13.89
CA SER A 129 -5.84 12.63 12.60
C SER A 129 -7.01 11.69 12.86
N VAL A 130 -8.16 11.96 12.24
CA VAL A 130 -9.40 11.21 12.47
C VAL A 130 -9.98 10.74 11.14
N VAL A 131 -10.57 9.55 11.14
CA VAL A 131 -11.47 9.03 10.11
C VAL A 131 -12.86 8.98 10.73
N SER A 132 -13.86 9.59 10.09
CA SER A 132 -15.22 9.60 10.63
C SER A 132 -15.81 8.19 10.66
N GLU A 133 -16.66 7.95 11.66
CA GLU A 133 -17.60 6.83 11.68
C GLU A 133 -18.43 6.80 10.38
N ASP A 134 -18.90 5.61 10.00
CA ASP A 134 -19.65 5.33 8.78
C ASP A 134 -18.93 5.68 7.47
N SER A 135 -17.61 5.88 7.50
CA SER A 135 -16.85 6.11 6.27
C SER A 135 -16.81 4.86 5.39
N GLU A 136 -17.01 5.03 4.08
CA GLU A 136 -16.75 4.00 3.08
C GLU A 136 -15.51 4.41 2.26
N ILE A 137 -14.48 3.56 2.30
CA ILE A 137 -13.17 3.85 1.73
C ILE A 137 -12.75 2.72 0.80
N LEU A 138 -12.32 3.05 -0.42
CA LEU A 138 -11.61 2.14 -1.30
C LEU A 138 -10.11 2.26 -1.06
N LEU A 139 -9.47 1.13 -0.77
CA LEU A 139 -8.03 0.99 -0.70
C LEU A 139 -7.54 0.21 -1.90
N HIS A 140 -6.80 0.88 -2.78
CA HIS A 140 -6.17 0.27 -3.93
C HIS A 140 -4.77 -0.23 -3.61
N ASN A 141 -4.26 -1.14 -4.44
CA ASN A 141 -2.87 -1.58 -4.37
C ASN A 141 -2.46 -2.06 -2.96
N VAL A 142 -3.37 -2.73 -2.25
CA VAL A 142 -3.12 -3.33 -0.95
C VAL A 142 -2.43 -4.67 -1.17
N ASN A 143 -1.32 -4.92 -0.48
CA ASN A 143 -0.66 -6.20 -0.57
C ASN A 143 -1.56 -7.31 0.01
N LYS A 144 -1.73 -8.40 -0.74
CA LYS A 144 -2.62 -9.50 -0.39
C LYS A 144 -2.22 -10.20 0.92
N ASN A 145 -0.94 -10.33 1.21
CA ASN A 145 -0.46 -10.98 2.44
C ASN A 145 -0.94 -10.21 3.68
N LEU A 146 -0.94 -8.87 3.65
CA LEU A 146 -1.46 -8.05 4.76
C LEU A 146 -2.97 -8.24 4.97
N TYR A 147 -3.72 -8.39 3.86
CA TYR A 147 -5.15 -8.66 3.94
C TYR A 147 -5.44 -10.05 4.49
N GLU A 148 -4.71 -11.07 4.04
CA GLU A 148 -4.83 -12.44 4.55
C GLU A 148 -4.45 -12.52 6.04
N GLU A 149 -3.38 -11.85 6.46
CA GLU A 149 -2.99 -11.75 7.88
C GLU A 149 -4.07 -11.05 8.72
N TYR A 150 -4.71 -9.99 8.19
CA TYR A 150 -5.81 -9.33 8.88
C TYR A 150 -7.02 -10.23 9.09
N LEU A 151 -7.32 -11.15 8.18
CA LEU A 151 -8.42 -12.11 8.35
C LEU A 151 -8.20 -13.06 9.52
N GLU A 152 -6.95 -13.30 9.93
CA GLU A 152 -6.64 -14.11 11.11
C GLU A 152 -7.00 -13.39 12.41
N ASN A 153 -6.94 -12.04 12.41
CA ASN A 153 -7.21 -11.24 13.60
C ASN A 153 -7.84 -9.87 13.21
N PRO A 154 -9.12 -9.86 12.80
CA PRO A 154 -9.77 -8.67 12.30
C PRO A 154 -10.01 -7.65 13.42
N GLN A 155 -9.83 -6.38 13.09
CA GLN A 155 -10.17 -5.26 13.98
C GLN A 155 -11.67 -5.00 13.95
N GLU A 156 -12.27 -4.77 15.12
CA GLU A 156 -13.73 -4.59 15.25
C GLU A 156 -14.21 -3.29 14.61
N GLU A 157 -13.32 -2.28 14.55
CA GLU A 157 -13.60 -0.96 14.00
C GLU A 157 -13.79 -0.96 12.47
N TYR A 158 -13.39 -2.02 11.77
CA TYR A 158 -13.44 -2.11 10.31
C TYR A 158 -14.16 -3.37 9.82
N GLU A 159 -15.04 -3.16 8.84
CA GLU A 159 -15.56 -4.23 7.99
C GLU A 159 -14.94 -4.11 6.60
N ILE A 160 -14.38 -5.21 6.11
CA ILE A 160 -13.50 -5.22 4.95
C ILE A 160 -13.99 -6.25 3.96
N GLU A 161 -14.23 -5.81 2.74
CA GLU A 161 -14.63 -6.64 1.63
C GLU A 161 -13.61 -6.51 0.49
N VAL A 162 -13.22 -7.64 -0.10
CA VAL A 162 -12.42 -7.58 -1.34
C VAL A 162 -13.30 -7.08 -2.46
N VAL A 163 -12.89 -6.01 -3.11
CA VAL A 163 -13.50 -5.60 -4.37
C VAL A 163 -12.97 -6.57 -5.42
N THR A 164 -13.70 -7.65 -5.65
CA THR A 164 -13.55 -8.38 -6.89
C THR A 164 -14.09 -7.46 -7.97
N ASP A 165 -13.20 -6.94 -8.81
CA ASP A 165 -13.66 -6.45 -10.10
C ASP A 165 -14.51 -7.58 -10.67
N SER A 166 -15.78 -7.31 -10.96
CA SER A 166 -16.62 -8.19 -11.79
C SER A 166 -16.12 -8.15 -13.23
N ILE A 167 -14.81 -8.26 -13.41
CA ILE A 167 -14.23 -8.77 -14.62
C ILE A 167 -14.67 -10.23 -14.63
N ASP A 168 -15.72 -10.49 -15.42
CA ASP A 168 -16.13 -11.83 -15.74
C ASP A 168 -14.93 -12.51 -16.43
N SER A 169 -14.09 -13.17 -15.63
CA SER A 169 -12.84 -13.74 -16.14
C SER A 169 -13.14 -14.82 -17.18
N ALA A 170 -14.36 -15.37 -17.19
CA ALA A 170 -14.84 -16.23 -18.25
C ALA A 170 -15.05 -15.43 -19.54
N ALA A 171 -15.68 -14.25 -19.49
CA ALA A 171 -15.83 -13.37 -20.64
C ALA A 171 -14.47 -12.92 -21.21
N LEU A 172 -13.52 -12.50 -20.37
CA LEU A 172 -12.18 -12.12 -20.84
C LEU A 172 -11.38 -13.31 -21.40
N LYS A 173 -11.51 -14.51 -20.83
CA LYS A 173 -10.89 -15.72 -21.38
C LYS A 173 -11.48 -16.08 -22.73
N GLN A 174 -12.79 -15.98 -22.90
CA GLN A 174 -13.47 -16.18 -24.18
C GLN A 174 -13.01 -15.16 -25.23
N GLU A 175 -12.95 -13.89 -24.86
CA GLU A 175 -12.48 -12.82 -25.76
C GLU A 175 -11.02 -13.03 -26.17
N LYS A 176 -10.13 -13.37 -25.23
CA LYS A 176 -8.74 -13.74 -25.53
C LYS A 176 -8.66 -14.89 -26.53
N GLU A 177 -9.48 -15.93 -26.37
CA GLU A 177 -9.46 -17.11 -27.23
C GLU A 177 -9.96 -16.80 -28.66
N LEU A 178 -10.97 -15.93 -28.78
CA LEU A 178 -11.44 -15.40 -30.06
C LEU A 178 -10.38 -14.55 -30.76
N LEU A 179 -9.74 -13.64 -30.02
CA LEU A 179 -8.68 -12.79 -30.55
C LEU A 179 -7.48 -13.62 -31.01
N LEU A 180 -7.08 -14.65 -30.26
CA LEU A 180 -6.01 -15.57 -30.67
C LEU A 180 -6.37 -16.35 -31.95
N LYS A 181 -7.63 -16.76 -32.14
CA LYS A 181 -8.07 -17.36 -33.39
C LYS A 181 -7.96 -16.38 -34.56
N ARG A 182 -8.39 -15.14 -34.35
CA ARG A 182 -8.34 -14.10 -35.39
C ARG A 182 -6.89 -13.74 -35.77
N ILE A 183 -6.00 -13.66 -34.78
CA ILE A 183 -4.56 -13.42 -35.03
C ILE A 183 -3.98 -14.56 -35.87
N LYS A 184 -4.25 -15.83 -35.52
CA LYS A 184 -3.79 -16.98 -36.34
C LYS A 184 -4.27 -16.92 -37.78
N GLU A 185 -5.50 -16.47 -37.99
CA GLU A 185 -6.07 -16.30 -39.33
C GLU A 185 -5.39 -15.16 -40.10
N ILE A 186 -5.14 -14.03 -39.43
CA ILE A 186 -4.39 -12.89 -39.98
C ILE A 186 -2.96 -13.31 -40.33
N ASP A 187 -2.27 -14.02 -39.45
CA ASP A 187 -0.91 -14.51 -39.67
C ASP A 187 -0.86 -15.47 -40.87
N HIS A 188 -1.87 -16.30 -41.06
CA HIS A 188 -1.97 -17.17 -42.23
C HIS A 188 -2.16 -16.37 -43.52
N LEU A 189 -3.01 -15.34 -43.51
CA LEU A 189 -3.23 -14.46 -44.67
C LEU A 189 -1.99 -13.64 -45.03
N LEU A 190 -1.25 -13.17 -44.02
CA LEU A 190 -0.01 -12.41 -44.23
C LEU A 190 1.12 -13.30 -44.73
N ASN A 191 1.24 -14.55 -44.24
CA ASN A 191 2.29 -15.48 -44.65
C ASN A 191 1.99 -16.23 -45.98
N CYS A 192 0.76 -16.18 -46.49
CA CYS A 192 0.42 -16.70 -47.83
C CYS A 192 0.44 -15.61 -48.93
N GLY A 193 0.82 -14.38 -48.58
CA GLY A 193 0.93 -13.24 -49.51
C GLY A 193 2.32 -12.99 -50.09
N GLU A 194 3.31 -13.85 -49.80
CA GLU A 194 4.67 -13.84 -50.41
C GLU A 194 4.80 -14.85 -51.56
#